data_AF-A0A7S1YGY4-F1
#
_entry.id   AF-A0A7S1YGY4-F1
#
_cell.length_a   1.000
_cell.length_b   1.000
_cell.length_c   1.000
_cell.angle_alpha   90.00
_cell.angle_beta   90.00
_cell.angle_gamma   90.00
#
_symmetry.space_group_name_H-M   'P 1'
#
loop_
_entity.id
_entity.type
_entity.pdbx_description
1 polymer ?
#
loop_
_entity_poly.entity_id
_entity_poly.type
_entity_poly.pdbx_seq_one_letter_code
_entity_poly.pdbx_strand_id
1 'polypeptide(L)'
;VFIPFQSFSQYYITVQRKRELRDGKVSRSRTTNGYDVKYYNFAIIFLPFLWIHAIFVDPSQSLPICLIYTASRAIYPIVFVFGSGRSKTMMMLLTTLPGYLIITYLFLAVTRSVIFE
;
A
#
# COMPACT_ATOMS: atom_id res chain seq x y z
N VAL A 1 16.65 9.13 -6.71
CA VAL A 1 15.24 9.56 -6.71
C VAL A 1 14.38 8.38 -6.27
N PHE A 2 13.91 8.36 -5.02
CA PHE A 2 12.98 7.33 -4.56
C PHE A 2 11.61 7.65 -5.16
N ILE A 3 11.26 6.96 -6.23
CA ILE A 3 9.92 7.01 -6.80
C ILE A 3 9.10 6.01 -5.98
N PRO A 4 8.25 6.44 -5.03
CA PRO A 4 7.43 5.51 -4.25
C PRO A 4 6.61 4.68 -5.23
N PHE A 5 6.47 3.38 -4.99
CA PHE A 5 5.76 2.44 -5.88
C PHE A 5 4.35 2.95 -6.28
N GLN A 6 3.74 3.76 -5.41
CA GLN A 6 2.50 4.49 -5.62
C GLN A 6 2.49 5.41 -6.86
N SER A 7 3.64 5.95 -7.26
CA SER A 7 3.80 6.84 -8.43
C SER A 7 3.95 6.09 -9.76
N PHE A 8 4.48 4.86 -9.77
CA PHE A 8 4.53 4.03 -10.98
C PHE A 8 3.14 3.58 -11.43
N SER A 9 2.29 3.17 -10.50
CA SER A 9 0.89 2.79 -10.79
C SER A 9 0.09 3.97 -11.39
N GLN A 10 0.23 5.17 -10.81
CA GLN A 10 -0.43 6.37 -11.32
C GLN A 10 0.10 6.78 -12.69
N TYR A 11 1.40 6.64 -12.93
CA TYR A 11 2.00 6.87 -14.24
C TYR A 11 1.41 5.92 -15.29
N TYR A 12 1.31 4.62 -14.98
CA TYR A 12 0.75 3.63 -15.90
C TYR A 12 -0.72 3.91 -16.25
N ILE A 13 -1.56 4.20 -15.25
CA ILE A 13 -2.98 4.55 -15.45
C ILE A 13 -3.11 5.85 -16.27
N THR A 14 -2.25 6.85 -16.02
CA THR A 14 -2.29 8.12 -16.76
C THR A 14 -1.86 7.95 -18.21
N VAL A 15 -0.85 7.11 -18.47
CA VAL A 15 -0.38 6.78 -19.83
C VAL A 15 -1.43 5.98 -20.59
N GLN A 16 -2.09 5.00 -19.96
CA GLN A 16 -3.20 4.26 -20.57
C GLN A 16 -4.37 5.18 -20.91
N ARG A 17 -4.79 6.06 -19.97
CA ARG A 17 -5.85 7.05 -20.22
C ARG A 17 -5.53 7.96 -21.40
N LYS A 18 -4.28 8.41 -21.54
CA LYS A 18 -3.84 9.23 -22.69
C LYS A 18 -3.92 8.49 -24.02
N ARG A 19 -3.67 7.18 -24.03
CA ARG A 19 -3.78 6.34 -25.24
C ARG A 19 -5.24 6.07 -25.60
N GLU A 20 -6.08 5.76 -24.60
CA GLU A 20 -7.53 5.54 -24.81
C GLU A 20 -8.26 6.78 -25.33
N LEU A 21 -7.89 7.97 -24.84
CA LEU A 21 -8.41 9.26 -25.36
C LEU A 21 -7.99 9.52 -26.82
N ARG A 22 -6.82 9.02 -27.24
CA ARG A 22 -6.28 9.20 -28.59
C ARG A 22 -6.93 8.24 -29.59
N ASP A 23 -7.33 7.06 -29.14
CA ASP A 23 -7.93 6.01 -30.00
C ASP A 23 -9.47 6.09 -30.08
N GLY A 24 -10.11 7.11 -29.49
CA GLY A 24 -11.55 7.35 -29.57
C GLY A 24 -12.43 6.28 -28.90
N LYS A 25 -11.83 5.20 -28.39
CA LYS A 25 -12.51 4.16 -27.63
C LYS A 25 -12.64 4.62 -26.20
N VAL A 26 -13.67 5.43 -25.94
CA VAL A 26 -14.14 5.68 -24.57
C VAL A 26 -14.82 4.40 -24.09
N SER A 27 -14.01 3.40 -23.77
CA SER A 27 -14.45 2.33 -22.89
C SER A 27 -14.87 3.04 -21.61
N ARG A 28 -16.18 3.03 -21.36
CA ARG A 28 -16.83 3.45 -20.12
C ARG A 28 -16.43 2.47 -19.01
N SER A 29 -15.14 2.21 -18.88
CA SER A 29 -14.54 1.45 -17.81
C SER A 29 -14.78 2.30 -16.58
N ARG A 30 -15.65 1.77 -15.71
CA ARG A 30 -16.08 2.33 -14.44
C ARG A 30 -15.01 3.25 -13.90
N THR A 31 -15.38 4.51 -13.75
CA THR A 31 -14.75 5.43 -12.80
C THR A 31 -14.95 4.88 -11.40
N THR A 32 -14.34 3.74 -11.07
CA THR A 32 -13.97 3.46 -9.68
C THR A 32 -12.88 4.47 -9.38
N ASN A 33 -13.35 5.59 -8.84
CA ASN A 33 -12.59 6.56 -8.05
C ASN A 33 -11.15 6.10 -7.84
N GLY A 34 -10.17 6.73 -8.51
CA GLY A 34 -8.74 6.38 -8.40
C GLY A 34 -8.18 6.44 -6.97
N TYR A 35 -9.02 6.83 -6.01
CA TYR A 35 -8.89 6.67 -4.57
C TYR A 35 -8.94 5.20 -4.15
N ASP A 36 -9.92 4.39 -4.59
CA ASP A 36 -10.11 2.99 -4.18
C ASP A 36 -8.88 2.13 -4.49
N VAL A 37 -8.33 2.28 -5.69
CA VAL A 37 -7.15 1.52 -6.14
C VAL A 37 -5.93 1.77 -5.24
N LYS A 38 -5.80 2.96 -4.65
CA LYS A 38 -4.66 3.28 -3.77
C LYS A 38 -4.74 2.58 -2.41
N TYR A 39 -5.95 2.27 -1.92
CA TYR A 39 -6.14 1.56 -0.66
C TYR A 39 -5.86 0.06 -0.81
N TYR A 40 -6.36 -0.56 -1.89
CA TYR A 40 -6.23 -2.01 -2.09
C TYR A 40 -4.82 -2.46 -2.46
N ASN A 41 -4.05 -1.63 -3.19
CA ASN A 41 -2.71 -2.02 -3.65
C ASN A 41 -1.75 -2.44 -2.53
N PHE A 42 -1.89 -1.86 -1.33
CA PHE A 42 -1.05 -2.25 -0.20
C PHE A 42 -1.55 -3.49 0.52
N ALA A 43 -2.87 -3.67 0.63
CA ALA A 43 -3.44 -4.87 1.24
C ALA A 43 -3.08 -6.14 0.45
N ILE A 44 -3.04 -6.04 -0.89
CA ILE A 44 -2.66 -7.14 -1.78
C ILE A 44 -1.21 -7.59 -1.56
N ILE A 45 -0.30 -6.67 -1.19
CA ILE A 45 1.09 -7.00 -0.90
C ILE A 45 1.25 -7.47 0.55
N PHE A 46 0.60 -6.79 1.49
CA PHE A 46 0.72 -7.08 2.91
C PHE A 46 0.22 -8.49 3.27
N LEU A 47 -0.94 -8.89 2.74
CA LEU A 47 -1.59 -10.14 3.15
C LEU A 47 -0.71 -11.37 2.84
N PRO A 48 -0.20 -11.61 1.62
CA PRO A 48 0.71 -12.72 1.35
C PRO A 48 1.97 -12.69 2.22
N PHE A 49 2.57 -11.52 2.43
CA PHE A 49 3.76 -11.38 3.27
C PHE A 49 3.51 -11.75 4.73
N LEU A 50 2.33 -11.40 5.26
CA LEU A 50 1.93 -11.79 6.61
C LEU A 50 1.78 -13.32 6.72
N TRP A 51 1.16 -13.96 5.73
CA TRP A 51 1.03 -15.42 5.70
C TRP A 51 2.37 -16.12 5.64
N ILE A 52 3.28 -15.65 4.79
CA ILE A 52 4.64 -16.20 4.67
C ILE A 52 5.38 -16.05 6.01
N HIS A 53 5.30 -14.88 6.66
CA HIS A 53 5.87 -14.70 7.99
C HIS A 53 5.28 -15.65 9.04
N ALA A 54 3.96 -15.87 9.01
CA ALA A 54 3.31 -16.80 9.93
C ALA A 54 3.77 -18.26 9.74
N ILE A 55 4.09 -18.65 8.50
CA ILE A 55 4.54 -20.00 8.14
C ILE A 55 6.02 -20.21 8.48
N PHE A 56 6.88 -19.24 8.14
CA PHE A 56 8.34 -19.40 8.19
C PHE A 56 9.03 -18.78 9.41
N VAL A 57 8.34 -17.91 10.16
CA VAL A 57 8.97 -17.19 11.29
C VAL A 57 8.26 -17.52 12.59
N ASP A 58 7.07 -16.97 12.81
CA ASP A 58 6.29 -17.21 14.02
C ASP A 58 4.83 -16.76 13.83
N PRO A 59 3.84 -17.66 14.02
CA PRO A 59 2.43 -17.30 13.95
C PRO A 59 1.99 -16.39 15.12
N SER A 60 2.65 -16.43 16.28
CA SER A 60 2.26 -15.66 17.47
C SER A 60 2.39 -14.15 17.26
N GLN A 61 3.36 -13.72 16.44
CA GLN A 61 3.60 -12.31 16.11
C GLN A 61 2.73 -11.80 14.95
N SER A 62 2.05 -12.70 14.23
CA SER A 62 1.28 -12.32 13.04
C SER A 62 0.04 -11.47 13.39
N LEU A 63 -0.60 -11.75 14.52
CA LEU A 63 -1.76 -11.00 15.00
C LEU A 63 -1.40 -9.54 15.39
N PRO A 64 -0.41 -9.27 16.25
CA PRO A 64 -0.04 -7.89 16.58
C PRO A 64 0.44 -7.10 15.35
N ILE A 65 1.19 -7.71 14.43
CA ILE A 65 1.61 -7.06 13.18
C ILE A 65 0.39 -6.67 12.33
N CYS A 66 -0.60 -7.56 12.21
CA CYS A 66 -1.85 -7.29 11.51
C CYS A 66 -2.64 -6.14 12.13
N LEU A 67 -2.71 -6.08 13.46
CA LEU A 67 -3.39 -5.00 14.16
C LEU A 67 -2.71 -3.64 13.93
N ILE A 68 -1.37 -3.57 14.04
CA ILE A 68 -0.63 -2.32 13.82
C ILE A 68 -0.81 -1.85 12.36
N TYR A 69 -0.72 -2.77 11.39
CA TYR A 69 -0.95 -2.46 9.98
C TYR A 69 -2.37 -1.92 9.77
N THR A 70 -3.39 -2.63 10.26
CA THR A 70 -4.80 -2.27 10.08
C THR A 70 -5.13 -0.94 10.77
N ALA A 71 -4.63 -0.72 11.98
CA ALA A 71 -4.81 0.53 12.72
C ALA A 71 -4.19 1.71 11.96
N SER A 72 -2.95 1.56 11.45
CA SER A 72 -2.29 2.61 10.66
C SER A 72 -3.08 2.96 9.39
N ARG A 73 -3.72 1.96 8.76
CA ARG A 73 -4.53 2.14 7.55
C ARG A 73 -5.92 2.69 7.84
N ALA A 74 -6.52 2.39 8.99
CA ALA A 74 -7.80 2.94 9.43
C ALA A 74 -7.70 4.45 9.74
N ILE A 75 -6.52 4.92 10.19
CA ILE A 75 -6.27 6.34 10.46
C ILE A 75 -6.08 7.15 9.15
N TYR A 76 -5.56 6.54 8.09
CA TYR A 76 -5.32 7.19 6.80
C TYR A 76 -6.55 7.94 6.22
N PRO A 77 -7.76 7.35 6.09
CA PRO A 77 -8.93 8.06 5.58
C PRO A 77 -9.36 9.21 6.50
N ILE A 78 -9.24 9.07 7.82
CA ILE A 78 -9.56 10.13 8.79
C ILE A 78 -8.64 11.32 8.55
N VAL A 79 -7.33 11.09 8.51
CA VAL A 79 -6.32 12.11 8.22
C VAL A 79 -6.56 12.79 6.86
N PHE A 80 -6.97 12.02 5.86
CA PHE A 80 -7.22 12.54 4.52
C PHE A 80 -8.45 13.46 4.46
N VAL A 81 -9.51 13.15 5.22
CA VAL A 81 -10.75 13.94 5.28
C VAL A 81 -10.56 15.21 6.11
N PHE A 82 -9.87 15.13 7.24
CA PHE A 82 -9.74 16.25 8.18
C PHE A 82 -8.46 17.11 7.98
N GLY A 83 -7.50 16.66 7.18
CA GLY A 83 -6.26 17.40 6.94
C GLY A 83 -6.41 18.55 5.94
N SER A 84 -6.05 19.77 6.33
CA SER A 84 -6.01 20.95 5.46
C SER A 84 -4.58 21.29 5.01
N GLY A 85 -4.39 21.46 3.70
CA GLY A 85 -3.13 21.98 3.12
C GLY A 85 -1.87 21.16 3.45
N ARG A 86 -0.84 21.83 3.99
CA ARG A 86 0.52 21.29 4.19
C ARG A 86 0.60 20.20 5.28
N SER A 87 -0.32 20.22 6.27
CA SER A 87 -0.40 19.19 7.31
C SER A 87 -0.91 17.86 6.77
N LYS A 88 -1.76 17.90 5.73
CA LYS A 88 -2.32 16.72 5.07
C LYS A 88 -1.23 15.82 4.49
N THR A 89 -0.23 16.40 3.83
CA THR A 89 0.90 15.64 3.26
C THR A 89 1.76 15.00 4.33
N MET A 90 2.05 15.72 5.42
CA MET A 90 2.88 15.22 6.52
C MET A 90 2.17 14.11 7.31
N MET A 91 0.87 14.27 7.59
CA MET A 91 0.08 13.23 8.26
C MET A 91 -0.19 12.02 7.36
N MET A 92 -0.32 12.20 6.04
CA MET A 92 -0.35 11.08 5.08
C MET A 92 0.96 10.28 5.09
N LEU A 93 2.10 10.96 5.21
CA LEU A 93 3.40 10.29 5.37
C LEU A 93 3.44 9.49 6.68
N LEU A 94 3.05 10.10 7.80
CA LEU A 94 3.02 9.44 9.11
C LEU A 94 2.10 8.21 9.17
N THR A 95 1.02 8.19 8.40
CA THR A 95 0.09 7.06 8.35
C THR A 95 0.54 5.97 7.37
N THR A 96 1.38 6.29 6.39
CA THR A 96 1.91 5.32 5.42
C THR A 96 3.24 4.72 5.83
N LEU A 97 4.08 5.46 6.56
CA LEU A 97 5.39 5.02 7.04
C LEU A 97 5.34 3.70 7.84
N PRO A 98 4.41 3.52 8.81
CA PRO A 98 4.30 2.27 9.55
C PRO A 98 4.00 1.08 8.64
N GLY A 99 3.17 1.28 7.61
CA GLY A 99 2.87 0.25 6.62
C GLY A 99 4.12 -0.20 5.84
N TYR A 100 4.99 0.73 5.45
CA TYR A 100 6.25 0.39 4.78
C TYR A 100 7.26 -0.28 5.71
N LEU A 101 7.33 0.16 6.97
CA LEU A 101 8.20 -0.46 7.99
C LEU A 101 7.77 -1.90 8.25
N ILE A 102 6.48 -2.18 8.35
CA ILE A 102 5.94 -3.53 8.54
C ILE A 102 6.28 -4.42 7.34
N ILE A 103 6.09 -3.94 6.11
CA ILE A 103 6.43 -4.73 4.91
C ILE A 103 7.94 -5.04 4.87
N THR A 104 8.79 -4.06 5.17
CA THR A 104 10.25 -4.25 5.22
C THR A 104 10.65 -5.23 6.33
N TYR A 105 10.01 -5.14 7.50
CA TYR A 105 10.23 -6.06 8.61
C TYR A 105 9.83 -7.49 8.22
N LEU A 106 8.64 -7.69 7.66
CA LEU A 106 8.16 -9.00 7.20
C LEU A 106 9.13 -9.61 6.18
N PHE A 107 9.60 -8.80 5.22
CA PHE A 107 10.58 -9.25 4.23
C PHE A 107 11.91 -9.68 4.86
N LEU A 108 12.47 -8.88 5.78
CA LEU A 108 13.72 -9.21 6.45
C LEU A 108 13.60 -10.43 7.37
N ALA A 109 12.50 -10.55 8.10
CA ALA A 109 12.23 -11.67 8.99
C ALA A 109 12.14 -12.99 8.21
N VAL A 110 11.40 -13.00 7.10
CA VAL A 110 11.30 -14.15 6.19
C VAL A 110 12.64 -14.46 5.53
N THR A 111 13.36 -13.44 5.05
CA THR A 111 14.69 -13.67 4.42
C THR A 111 15.66 -14.27 5.43
N ARG A 112 15.61 -13.83 6.68
CA ARG A 112 16.45 -14.37 7.74
C ARG A 112 16.08 -15.80 8.09
N SER A 113 14.79 -16.14 8.20
CA SER A 113 14.42 -17.53 8.48
C SER A 113 14.84 -18.47 7.36
N VAL A 114 14.64 -18.09 6.09
CA VAL A 114 15.01 -18.93 4.94
C VAL A 114 16.53 -19.13 4.77
N ILE A 115 17.35 -18.15 5.13
CA ILE A 115 18.82 -18.24 4.96
C ILE A 115 19.49 -18.99 6.12
N PHE A 116 18.93 -18.91 7.32
CA PHE A 116 19.54 -19.44 8.55
C PHE A 116 18.86 -20.71 9.10
N GLU A 117 17.82 -21.21 8.44
CA GLU A 117 17.38 -22.62 8.52
C GLU A 117 18.27 -23.53 7.67
#